data_AF-A0A7U4QL57-F1
#
_entry.id   AF-A0A7U4QL57-F1
#
_cell.length_a   1.000
_cell.length_b   1.000
_cell.length_c   1.000
_cell.angle_alpha   90.00
_cell.angle_beta   90.00
_cell.angle_gamma   90.00
#
_symmetry.space_group_name_H-M   'P 1'
#
loop_
_entity.id
_entity.type
_entity.pdbx_description
1 polymer ?
#
loop_
_entity_poly.entity_id
_entity_poly.type
_entity_poly.pdbx_seq_one_letter_code
_entity_poly.pdbx_strand_id
1 'polypeptide(L)'
;MFGWQGKALRVNLTNGLVETELIATELLEDYLGGCLLTGKIAELENISAENNKLVISNGVLTGTGTPGAALCAIGAHVFPEFFCCPLWYHLGAELKFCGYDVIIIEGEAPVWSYLLVSDNEVKIISGEEIKGLSLRETENFIRDGYSKWLGNEIRILSIGEAGEGQSALASLVNDGLLISHSGGIGSVFGEKRLKAIAVRGIQDFKLAHASKFVDIITKAIQNFRDNKDRIYEQMANICEELNLPLVEKIYYGSEKRGCLGCPIACLQQKQEEFLPHFTTLFCLTHLLGLYRLEEILVIYHLCLKKGIDPIALSVAARCVIELVKQGKVKETSLKIGDIEGLINLITDHDSLLHKGAARLAQEYNIEEYFKGLKKELNEHLGIIFGNLNQVNEKMHILDALGICPYILLGFPFEMIKETFKTVTGKELDEGSLKNRGLKWMEDYTVFR
;
A
#
# COMPACT_ATOMS: atom_id res chain seq x y z
N MET A 1 -26.92 -5.03 -6.68
CA MET A 1 -25.82 -5.57 -5.85
C MET A 1 -25.71 -4.74 -4.58
N PHE A 2 -25.32 -5.31 -3.44
CA PHE A 2 -25.15 -4.60 -2.17
C PHE A 2 -23.70 -4.71 -1.70
N GLY A 3 -23.13 -3.63 -1.18
CA GLY A 3 -21.71 -3.54 -0.83
C GLY A 3 -20.82 -3.08 -1.98
N TRP A 4 -21.08 -3.50 -3.21
CA TRP A 4 -20.35 -3.10 -4.43
C TRP A 4 -21.09 -2.05 -5.25
N GLN A 5 -20.34 -1.32 -6.09
CA GLN A 5 -20.90 -0.47 -7.15
C GLN A 5 -21.22 -1.27 -8.44
N GLY A 6 -20.53 -2.38 -8.69
CA GLY A 6 -20.66 -3.24 -9.86
C GLY A 6 -19.92 -2.77 -11.11
N LYS A 7 -19.01 -1.80 -10.99
CA LYS A 7 -18.40 -1.10 -12.14
C LYS A 7 -16.88 -1.06 -12.08
N ALA A 8 -16.26 -1.25 -13.24
CA ALA A 8 -14.84 -1.01 -13.48
C ALA A 8 -14.66 0.22 -14.38
N LEU A 9 -13.68 1.06 -14.07
CA LEU A 9 -13.21 2.14 -14.92
C LEU A 9 -11.99 1.66 -15.72
N ARG A 10 -12.08 1.61 -17.04
CA ARG A 10 -10.94 1.30 -17.91
C ARG A 10 -10.39 2.59 -18.52
N VAL A 11 -9.09 2.78 -18.39
CA VAL A 11 -8.38 3.96 -18.89
C VAL A 11 -7.22 3.52 -19.76
N ASN A 12 -7.21 3.95 -21.01
CA ASN A 12 -6.09 3.76 -21.92
C ASN A 12 -5.36 5.09 -22.12
N LEU A 13 -4.16 5.17 -21.56
CA LEU A 13 -3.36 6.40 -21.55
C LEU A 13 -2.81 6.76 -22.93
N THR A 14 -2.66 5.80 -23.82
CA THR A 14 -2.06 6.01 -25.15
C THR A 14 -3.02 6.71 -26.10
N ASN A 15 -4.29 6.31 -26.11
CA ASN A 15 -5.31 6.90 -26.98
C ASN A 15 -6.28 7.83 -26.24
N GLY A 16 -6.17 7.94 -24.92
CA GLY A 16 -7.03 8.77 -24.08
C GLY A 16 -8.44 8.20 -23.85
N LEU A 17 -8.69 6.94 -24.20
CA LEU A 17 -9.99 6.31 -24.06
C LEU A 17 -10.29 6.04 -22.58
N VAL A 18 -11.51 6.41 -22.17
CA VAL A 18 -12.04 6.15 -20.83
C VAL A 18 -13.40 5.51 -20.96
N GLU A 19 -13.55 4.30 -20.40
CA GLU A 19 -14.76 3.50 -20.48
C GLU A 19 -15.18 2.99 -19.11
N THR A 20 -16.48 2.83 -18.93
CA THR A 20 -17.04 2.18 -17.74
C THR A 20 -17.61 0.83 -18.14
N GLU A 21 -17.11 -0.22 -17.51
CA GLU A 21 -17.51 -1.61 -17.73
C GLU A 21 -18.33 -2.12 -16.54
N LEU A 22 -19.29 -3.00 -16.80
CA LEU A 22 -19.98 -3.73 -15.74
C LEU A 22 -19.15 -4.96 -15.37
N ILE A 23 -18.92 -5.15 -14.07
CA ILE A 23 -18.23 -6.32 -13.57
C ILE A 23 -19.25 -7.45 -13.40
N ALA A 24 -18.92 -8.64 -13.90
CA ALA A 24 -19.74 -9.84 -13.68
C ALA A 24 -20.01 -10.03 -12.18
N THR A 25 -21.27 -10.29 -11.83
CA THR A 25 -21.69 -10.43 -10.43
C THR A 25 -20.96 -11.59 -9.77
N GLU A 26 -20.76 -12.68 -10.52
CA GLU A 26 -20.05 -13.87 -10.11
C GLU A 26 -18.60 -13.54 -9.74
N LEU A 27 -17.92 -12.66 -10.50
CA LEU A 27 -16.54 -12.27 -10.23
C LEU A 27 -16.42 -11.50 -8.90
N LEU A 28 -17.33 -10.55 -8.67
CA LEU A 28 -17.36 -9.80 -7.41
C LEU A 28 -17.72 -10.68 -6.22
N GLU A 29 -18.62 -11.65 -6.39
CA GLU A 29 -19.02 -12.54 -5.29
C GLU A 29 -17.96 -13.61 -4.99
N ASP A 30 -17.25 -14.06 -6.02
CA ASP A 30 -16.27 -15.13 -5.87
C ASP A 30 -14.93 -14.65 -5.30
N TYR A 31 -14.55 -13.41 -5.61
CA TYR A 31 -13.25 -12.83 -5.25
C TYR A 31 -13.34 -11.65 -4.30
N LEU A 32 -14.54 -11.11 -4.07
CA LEU A 32 -14.89 -9.99 -3.19
C LEU A 32 -14.25 -8.63 -3.52
N GLY A 33 -12.93 -8.59 -3.71
CA GLY A 33 -12.20 -7.34 -3.83
C GLY A 33 -10.71 -7.53 -3.55
N GLY A 34 -10.04 -6.41 -3.25
CA GLY A 34 -8.64 -6.41 -2.83
C GLY A 34 -7.71 -7.12 -3.82
N CYS A 35 -6.66 -7.76 -3.31
CA CYS A 35 -5.69 -8.50 -4.11
C CYS A 35 -6.26 -9.78 -4.72
N LEU A 36 -7.32 -10.37 -4.16
CA LEU A 36 -8.01 -11.50 -4.78
C LEU A 36 -8.62 -11.13 -6.13
N LEU A 37 -9.46 -10.08 -6.14
CA LEU A 37 -10.07 -9.59 -7.37
C LEU A 37 -9.03 -9.03 -8.33
N THR A 38 -8.06 -8.28 -7.82
CA THR A 38 -6.95 -7.72 -8.62
C THR A 38 -6.15 -8.81 -9.32
N GLY A 39 -5.76 -9.87 -8.60
CA GLY A 39 -5.04 -11.00 -9.16
C GLY A 39 -5.88 -11.79 -10.17
N LYS A 40 -7.20 -11.94 -9.92
CA LYS A 40 -8.07 -12.61 -10.87
C LYS A 40 -8.25 -11.82 -12.17
N ILE A 41 -8.40 -10.50 -12.07
CA ILE A 41 -8.45 -9.62 -13.25
C ILE A 41 -7.13 -9.74 -14.03
N ALA A 42 -5.99 -9.76 -13.33
CA ALA A 42 -4.69 -9.92 -13.98
C ALA A 42 -4.56 -11.25 -14.75
N GLU A 43 -5.07 -12.35 -14.20
CA GLU A 43 -5.15 -13.65 -14.87
C GLU A 43 -6.04 -13.58 -16.12
N LEU A 44 -7.24 -13.01 -16.02
CA LEU A 44 -8.19 -12.90 -17.12
C LEU A 44 -7.68 -11.99 -18.26
N GLU A 45 -7.00 -10.91 -17.91
CA GLU A 45 -6.41 -9.94 -18.85
C GLU A 45 -5.04 -10.39 -19.38
N ASN A 46 -4.49 -11.51 -18.87
CA ASN A 46 -3.14 -12.01 -19.18
C ASN A 46 -2.08 -10.92 -18.99
N ILE A 47 -2.11 -10.21 -17.85
CA ILE A 47 -1.14 -9.15 -17.54
C ILE A 47 0.27 -9.75 -17.45
N SER A 48 1.21 -9.15 -18.18
CA SER A 48 2.61 -9.54 -18.25
C SER A 48 3.51 -8.31 -18.29
N ALA A 49 4.83 -8.52 -18.30
CA ALA A 49 5.79 -7.42 -18.51
C ALA A 49 5.57 -6.66 -19.84
N GLU A 50 5.12 -7.35 -20.90
CA GLU A 50 4.92 -6.75 -22.23
C GLU A 50 3.59 -6.00 -22.37
N ASN A 51 2.57 -6.42 -21.62
CA ASN A 51 1.24 -5.82 -21.61
C ASN A 51 0.86 -5.41 -20.17
N ASN A 52 1.73 -4.63 -19.54
CA ASN A 52 1.57 -4.30 -18.14
C ASN A 52 0.38 -3.36 -17.92
N LYS A 53 -0.43 -3.61 -16.88
CA LYS A 53 -1.56 -2.75 -16.49
C LYS A 53 -1.49 -2.49 -14.99
N LEU A 54 -1.93 -1.31 -14.57
CA LEU A 54 -2.22 -1.04 -13.17
C LEU A 54 -3.67 -1.41 -12.92
N VAL A 55 -3.91 -2.31 -11.97
CA VAL A 55 -5.26 -2.71 -11.56
C VAL A 55 -5.45 -2.32 -10.10
N ILE A 56 -6.42 -1.46 -9.82
CA ILE A 56 -6.81 -1.07 -8.47
C ILE A 56 -8.17 -1.68 -8.19
N SER A 57 -8.32 -2.43 -7.09
CA SER A 57 -9.61 -3.02 -6.68
C SER A 57 -9.92 -2.70 -5.22
N ASN A 58 -11.13 -2.22 -4.98
CA ASN A 58 -11.67 -2.03 -3.65
C ASN A 58 -12.06 -3.35 -2.99
N GLY A 59 -12.00 -3.39 -1.67
CA GLY A 59 -12.68 -4.42 -0.90
C GLY A 59 -14.19 -4.17 -0.83
N VAL A 60 -14.97 -5.24 -0.66
CA VAL A 60 -16.44 -5.11 -0.54
C VAL A 60 -16.87 -4.24 0.65
N LEU A 61 -16.11 -4.22 1.75
CA LEU A 61 -16.42 -3.39 2.91
C LEU A 61 -15.75 -2.01 2.86
N THR A 62 -14.87 -1.75 1.91
CA THR A 62 -14.21 -0.45 1.76
C THR A 62 -15.25 0.66 1.68
N GLY A 63 -15.07 1.74 2.44
CA GLY A 63 -15.94 2.92 2.44
C GLY A 63 -17.30 2.75 3.12
N THR A 64 -17.64 1.59 3.70
CA THR A 64 -18.93 1.38 4.38
C THR A 64 -19.03 2.09 5.74
N GLY A 65 -17.90 2.49 6.31
CA GLY A 65 -17.78 2.90 7.71
C GLY A 65 -17.49 1.74 8.67
N THR A 66 -17.31 0.52 8.18
CA THR A 66 -16.77 -0.60 8.98
C THR A 66 -15.38 -0.25 9.53
N PRO A 67 -15.09 -0.49 10.82
CA PRO A 67 -13.77 -0.20 11.38
C PRO A 67 -12.64 -0.82 10.57
N GLY A 68 -11.72 0.03 10.10
CA GLY A 68 -10.56 -0.38 9.31
C GLY A 68 -10.87 -0.71 7.85
N ALA A 69 -12.10 -0.55 7.38
CA ALA A 69 -12.51 -0.85 6.01
C ALA A 69 -12.29 0.35 5.07
N ALA A 70 -11.02 0.70 4.86
CA ALA A 70 -10.60 1.82 4.01
C ALA A 70 -9.64 1.40 2.89
N LEU A 71 -9.23 0.13 2.87
CA LEU A 71 -8.16 -0.34 2.01
C LEU A 71 -8.69 -0.62 0.61
N CYS A 72 -7.87 -0.34 -0.38
CA CYS A 72 -7.96 -0.95 -1.69
C CYS A 72 -6.67 -1.72 -1.96
N ALA A 73 -6.62 -2.46 -3.05
CA ALA A 73 -5.42 -3.11 -3.51
C ALA A 73 -5.00 -2.53 -4.86
N ILE A 74 -3.70 -2.45 -5.12
CA ILE A 74 -3.14 -2.13 -6.42
C ILE A 74 -2.21 -3.26 -6.85
N GLY A 75 -2.28 -3.65 -8.12
CA GLY A 75 -1.41 -4.66 -8.69
C GLY A 75 -0.97 -4.36 -10.10
N ALA A 76 0.20 -4.88 -10.44
CA ALA A 76 0.84 -4.79 -11.74
C ALA A 76 1.90 -5.88 -11.89
N HIS A 77 2.38 -6.11 -13.10
CA HIS A 77 3.58 -6.91 -13.30
C HIS A 77 4.81 -6.10 -12.88
N VAL A 78 5.55 -6.59 -11.89
CA VAL A 78 6.85 -6.05 -11.46
C VAL A 78 7.83 -7.21 -11.44
N PHE A 79 9.10 -6.97 -11.78
CA PHE A 79 10.01 -8.10 -11.92
C PHE A 79 10.07 -8.99 -10.65
N PRO A 80 9.93 -10.33 -10.75
CA PRO A 80 9.76 -11.14 -11.96
C PRO A 80 8.30 -11.53 -12.32
N GLU A 81 7.30 -11.10 -11.56
CA GLU A 81 5.94 -11.65 -11.62
C GLU A 81 4.83 -10.61 -11.34
N PHE A 82 3.56 -11.03 -11.39
CA PHE A 82 2.48 -10.15 -10.94
C PHE A 82 2.55 -9.94 -9.43
N PHE A 83 2.55 -8.68 -9.03
CA PHE A 83 2.54 -8.27 -7.62
C PHE A 83 1.31 -7.43 -7.33
N CYS A 84 0.85 -7.51 -6.10
CA CYS A 84 -0.24 -6.69 -5.59
C CYS A 84 0.12 -6.22 -4.18
N CYS A 85 -0.40 -5.09 -3.76
CA CYS A 85 -0.31 -4.66 -2.37
C CYS A 85 -1.55 -3.86 -1.97
N PRO A 86 -1.90 -3.86 -0.68
CA PRO A 86 -2.95 -3.02 -0.15
C PRO A 86 -2.46 -1.57 -0.08
N LEU A 87 -3.25 -0.64 -0.58
CA LEU A 87 -3.12 0.79 -0.34
C LEU A 87 -3.96 1.16 0.87
N TRP A 88 -3.27 1.67 1.89
CA TRP A 88 -3.90 2.16 3.11
C TRP A 88 -4.34 3.62 2.93
N TYR A 89 -5.03 4.16 3.93
CA TYR A 89 -5.46 5.56 4.04
C TYR A 89 -6.84 5.86 3.44
N HIS A 90 -6.95 6.66 2.38
CA HIS A 90 -8.27 7.19 1.93
C HIS A 90 -8.67 6.83 0.51
N LEU A 91 -7.70 6.63 -0.39
CA LEU A 91 -7.94 6.43 -1.83
C LEU A 91 -9.03 5.40 -2.17
N GLY A 92 -9.02 4.24 -1.52
CA GLY A 92 -9.97 3.16 -1.83
C GLY A 92 -11.43 3.55 -1.60
N ALA A 93 -11.71 4.15 -0.44
CA ALA A 93 -13.05 4.63 -0.13
C ALA A 93 -13.50 5.73 -1.10
N GLU A 94 -12.61 6.69 -1.39
CA GLU A 94 -12.90 7.78 -2.33
C GLU A 94 -13.22 7.25 -3.74
N LEU A 95 -12.49 6.23 -4.19
CA LEU A 95 -12.75 5.55 -5.46
C LEU A 95 -14.14 4.90 -5.48
N LYS A 96 -14.54 4.27 -4.37
CA LYS A 96 -15.86 3.67 -4.25
C LYS A 96 -16.97 4.71 -4.30
N PHE A 97 -16.74 5.87 -3.68
CA PHE A 97 -17.64 7.01 -3.75
C PHE A 97 -17.68 7.65 -5.15
N CYS A 98 -16.71 7.39 -6.03
CA CYS A 98 -16.81 7.76 -7.45
C CYS A 98 -17.71 6.81 -8.26
N GLY A 99 -18.17 5.70 -7.66
CA GLY A 99 -19.00 4.73 -8.35
C GLY A 99 -18.26 3.53 -8.93
N TYR A 100 -16.99 3.30 -8.55
CA TYR A 100 -16.16 2.24 -9.10
C TYR A 100 -15.64 1.28 -8.01
N ASP A 101 -15.68 -0.02 -8.29
CA ASP A 101 -14.99 -1.03 -7.48
C ASP A 101 -13.59 -1.31 -8.01
N VAL A 102 -13.36 -1.08 -9.31
CA VAL A 102 -12.11 -1.38 -10.01
C VAL A 102 -11.69 -0.22 -10.92
N ILE A 103 -10.39 0.06 -10.99
CA ILE A 103 -9.77 0.81 -12.09
C ILE A 103 -8.74 -0.08 -12.79
N ILE A 104 -8.76 -0.11 -14.13
CA ILE A 104 -7.74 -0.74 -14.96
C ILE A 104 -7.10 0.35 -15.83
N ILE A 105 -5.79 0.55 -15.68
CA ILE A 105 -5.02 1.55 -16.43
C ILE A 105 -3.99 0.83 -17.32
N GLU A 106 -4.10 1.07 -18.63
CA GLU A 106 -3.25 0.49 -19.66
C GLU A 106 -2.66 1.56 -20.60
N GLY A 107 -1.72 1.13 -21.45
CA GLY A 107 -0.96 2.04 -22.30
C GLY A 107 0.03 2.93 -21.55
N GLU A 108 0.70 3.79 -22.30
CA GLU A 108 1.62 4.86 -21.86
C GLU A 108 1.10 6.19 -22.41
N ALA A 109 1.07 7.23 -21.56
CA ALA A 109 0.67 8.57 -21.96
C ALA A 109 1.76 9.23 -22.85
N PRO A 110 1.39 10.07 -23.83
CA PRO A 110 2.37 10.74 -24.71
C PRO A 110 3.27 11.76 -23.98
N VAL A 111 2.78 12.32 -22.87
CA VAL A 111 3.47 13.28 -21.98
C VAL A 111 3.17 12.91 -20.52
N TRP A 112 3.95 13.44 -19.58
CA TRP A 112 3.61 13.25 -18.16
C TRP A 112 2.22 13.77 -17.88
N SER A 113 1.44 12.96 -17.19
CA SER A 113 0.01 13.19 -16.98
C SER A 113 -0.42 12.74 -15.58
N TYR A 114 -1.57 13.22 -15.13
CA TYR A 114 -2.27 12.64 -13.99
C TYR A 114 -3.71 12.30 -14.36
N LEU A 115 -4.27 11.27 -13.72
CA LEU A 115 -5.66 10.85 -13.90
C LEU A 115 -6.52 11.54 -12.85
N LEU A 116 -7.55 12.27 -13.25
CA LEU A 116 -8.61 12.74 -12.38
C LEU A 116 -9.81 11.80 -12.50
N VAL A 117 -10.31 11.30 -11.37
CA VAL A 117 -11.56 10.55 -11.25
C VAL A 117 -12.45 11.32 -10.28
N SER A 118 -13.43 12.06 -10.81
CA SER A 118 -14.36 12.86 -10.02
C SER A 118 -15.80 12.49 -10.35
N ASP A 119 -16.38 11.55 -9.59
CA ASP A 119 -17.69 10.97 -9.89
C ASP A 119 -17.82 10.49 -11.35
N ASN A 120 -18.63 11.21 -12.15
CA ASN A 120 -18.86 10.90 -13.57
C ASN A 120 -17.86 11.59 -14.52
N GLU A 121 -16.97 12.43 -14.00
CA GLU A 121 -15.95 13.12 -14.77
C GLU A 121 -14.60 12.43 -14.58
N VAL A 122 -14.13 11.77 -15.63
CA VAL A 122 -12.81 11.13 -15.65
C VAL A 122 -11.98 11.76 -16.75
N LYS A 123 -10.80 12.27 -16.40
CA LYS A 123 -9.91 12.99 -17.32
C LYS A 123 -8.48 12.56 -17.14
N ILE A 124 -7.79 12.32 -18.25
CA ILE A 124 -6.33 12.28 -18.30
C ILE A 124 -5.86 13.71 -18.54
N ILE A 125 -5.19 14.30 -17.57
CA ILE A 125 -4.75 15.69 -17.62
C ILE A 125 -3.24 15.70 -17.87
N SER A 126 -2.83 16.30 -18.98
CA SER A 126 -1.43 16.53 -19.28
C SER A 126 -0.81 17.48 -18.26
N GLY A 127 0.39 17.16 -17.79
CA GLY A 127 1.19 18.00 -16.90
C GLY A 127 2.65 17.64 -17.03
N GLU A 128 3.35 18.20 -18.02
CA GLU A 128 4.80 17.99 -18.11
C GLU A 128 5.51 18.74 -16.97
N GLU A 129 4.89 19.80 -16.46
CA GLU A 129 5.33 20.60 -15.33
C GLU A 129 5.27 19.89 -13.97
N ILE A 130 4.51 18.78 -13.84
CA ILE A 130 4.48 18.00 -12.60
C ILE A 130 5.60 16.97 -12.50
N LYS A 131 6.32 16.73 -13.60
CA LYS A 131 7.50 15.88 -13.61
C LYS A 131 8.63 16.52 -12.78
N GLY A 132 9.31 15.73 -11.97
CA GLY A 132 10.41 16.17 -11.12
C GLY A 132 9.96 16.91 -9.86
N LEU A 133 8.67 17.23 -9.72
CA LEU A 133 8.13 17.75 -8.47
C LEU A 133 8.24 16.71 -7.37
N SER A 134 8.56 17.17 -6.16
CA SER A 134 8.42 16.35 -4.96
C SER A 134 6.96 15.92 -4.77
N LEU A 135 6.74 14.91 -3.93
CA LEU A 135 5.39 14.41 -3.64
C LEU A 135 4.46 15.51 -3.13
N ARG A 136 4.94 16.33 -2.19
CA ARG A 136 4.16 17.43 -1.62
C ARG A 136 3.86 18.51 -2.66
N GLU A 137 4.83 18.85 -3.51
CA GLU A 137 4.61 19.78 -4.61
C GLU A 137 3.62 19.23 -5.64
N THR A 138 3.67 17.93 -5.92
CA THR A 138 2.72 17.25 -6.82
C THR A 138 1.30 17.31 -6.25
N GLU A 139 1.11 16.98 -4.98
CA GLU A 139 -0.19 17.07 -4.32
C GLU A 139 -0.72 18.51 -4.31
N ASN A 140 0.12 19.47 -3.92
CA ASN A 140 -0.26 20.88 -3.90
C ASN A 140 -0.63 21.37 -5.30
N PHE A 141 0.16 21.04 -6.33
CA PHE A 141 -0.14 21.41 -7.71
C PHE A 141 -1.53 20.94 -8.14
N ILE A 142 -1.87 19.69 -7.85
CA ILE A 142 -3.19 19.13 -8.18
C ILE A 142 -4.29 19.82 -7.38
N ARG A 143 -4.11 19.99 -6.06
CA ARG A 143 -5.14 20.59 -5.17
C ARG A 143 -5.37 22.07 -5.48
N ASP A 144 -4.32 22.82 -5.77
CA ASP A 144 -4.35 24.26 -6.06
C ASP A 144 -4.98 24.57 -7.43
N GLY A 145 -5.09 23.56 -8.31
CA GLY A 145 -5.88 23.64 -9.54
C GLY A 145 -7.40 23.74 -9.30
N TYR A 146 -7.87 23.58 -8.06
CA TYR A 146 -9.28 23.64 -7.67
C TYR A 146 -9.52 24.63 -6.54
N SER A 147 -10.79 24.89 -6.22
CA SER A 147 -11.14 25.67 -5.03
C SER A 147 -10.54 25.03 -3.78
N LYS A 148 -10.11 25.84 -2.80
CA LYS A 148 -9.53 25.35 -1.54
C LYS A 148 -10.38 24.27 -0.86
N TRP A 149 -11.70 24.39 -0.93
CA TRP A 149 -12.61 23.38 -0.37
C TRP A 149 -12.52 22.05 -1.14
N LEU A 150 -12.65 22.09 -2.48
CA LEU A 150 -12.59 20.89 -3.31
C LEU A 150 -11.19 20.25 -3.28
N GLY A 151 -10.13 21.04 -3.38
CA GLY A 151 -8.75 20.55 -3.35
C GLY A 151 -8.44 19.74 -2.09
N ASN A 152 -8.94 20.16 -0.92
CA ASN A 152 -8.75 19.43 0.35
C ASN A 152 -9.49 18.09 0.42
N GLU A 153 -10.49 17.91 -0.43
CA GLU A 153 -11.29 16.69 -0.52
C GLU A 153 -10.77 15.71 -1.59
N ILE A 154 -9.89 16.15 -2.49
CA ILE A 154 -9.25 15.28 -3.47
C ILE A 154 -8.19 14.42 -2.78
N ARG A 155 -8.32 13.11 -2.94
CA ARG A 155 -7.36 12.09 -2.48
C ARG A 155 -6.41 11.75 -3.60
N ILE A 156 -5.12 11.74 -3.32
CA ILE A 156 -4.07 11.66 -4.35
C ILE A 156 -3.16 10.48 -4.06
N LEU A 157 -3.05 9.57 -5.04
CA LEU A 157 -1.99 8.59 -5.12
C LEU A 157 -0.94 9.09 -6.12
N SER A 158 0.31 9.26 -5.72
CA SER A 158 1.37 9.79 -6.58
C SER A 158 2.68 9.02 -6.45
N ILE A 159 3.60 9.29 -7.39
CA ILE A 159 4.98 8.80 -7.36
C ILE A 159 5.99 9.94 -7.22
N GLY A 160 7.11 9.64 -6.59
CA GLY A 160 8.27 10.54 -6.54
C GLY A 160 9.22 10.34 -7.73
N GLU A 161 10.35 11.02 -7.66
CA GLU A 161 11.44 10.93 -8.65
C GLU A 161 11.91 9.49 -8.91
N ALA A 162 11.89 8.61 -7.90
CA ALA A 162 12.26 7.21 -8.07
C ALA A 162 11.29 6.46 -8.99
N GLY A 163 9.99 6.78 -8.94
CA GLY A 163 9.01 6.24 -9.88
C GLY A 163 9.19 6.79 -11.28
N GLU A 164 9.49 8.10 -11.40
CA GLU A 164 9.77 8.73 -12.69
C GLU A 164 11.00 8.10 -13.38
N GLY A 165 12.03 7.78 -12.60
CA GLY A 165 13.22 7.07 -13.04
C GLY A 165 13.09 5.55 -13.09
N GLN A 166 11.88 5.01 -12.88
CA GLN A 166 11.59 3.57 -12.95
C GLN A 166 12.47 2.69 -12.04
N SER A 167 12.88 3.22 -10.88
CA SER A 167 13.62 2.44 -9.91
C SER A 167 12.79 1.26 -9.42
N ALA A 168 13.41 0.09 -9.26
CA ALA A 168 12.76 -1.07 -8.62
C ALA A 168 12.36 -0.82 -7.16
N LEU A 169 12.90 0.24 -6.54
CA LEU A 169 12.57 0.66 -5.19
C LEU A 169 11.44 1.70 -5.14
N ALA A 170 10.91 2.11 -6.29
CA ALA A 170 9.90 3.14 -6.38
C ALA A 170 8.61 2.73 -5.67
N SER A 171 8.14 3.61 -4.81
CA SER A 171 6.93 3.47 -4.02
C SER A 171 5.84 4.43 -4.46
N LEU A 172 4.65 4.20 -3.91
CA LEU A 172 3.47 5.02 -4.05
C LEU A 172 3.26 5.82 -2.77
N VAL A 173 2.72 7.03 -2.91
CA VAL A 173 2.35 7.87 -1.77
C VAL A 173 0.88 8.25 -1.87
N ASN A 174 0.13 7.96 -0.82
CA ASN A 174 -1.30 8.20 -0.72
C ASN A 174 -1.58 9.33 0.28
N ASP A 175 -1.86 10.54 -0.22
CA ASP A 175 -2.04 11.77 0.58
C ASP A 175 -0.93 11.95 1.64
N GLY A 176 0.33 11.94 1.19
CA GLY A 176 1.52 12.06 2.02
C GLY A 176 1.97 10.76 2.71
N LEU A 177 1.13 9.73 2.78
CA LEU A 177 1.50 8.44 3.38
C LEU A 177 2.30 7.58 2.39
N LEU A 178 3.59 7.38 2.67
CA LEU A 178 4.46 6.47 1.91
C LEU A 178 4.09 5.00 2.14
N ILE A 179 3.87 4.25 1.05
CA ILE A 179 3.51 2.83 1.09
C ILE A 179 4.77 1.96 1.09
N SER A 180 5.22 1.54 2.26
CA SER A 180 6.47 0.78 2.46
C SER A 180 6.38 -0.73 2.18
N HIS A 181 5.53 -1.14 1.25
CA HIS A 181 5.33 -2.53 0.83
C HIS A 181 4.80 -2.62 -0.60
N SER A 182 5.23 -1.66 -1.44
CA SER A 182 4.67 -1.42 -2.78
C SER A 182 5.25 -2.30 -3.88
N GLY A 183 6.32 -3.06 -3.60
CA GLY A 183 6.93 -4.02 -4.53
C GLY A 183 7.49 -3.41 -5.82
N GLY A 184 7.74 -2.10 -5.85
CA GLY A 184 8.22 -1.41 -7.05
C GLY A 184 7.10 -0.95 -7.99
N ILE A 185 5.82 -1.03 -7.61
CA ILE A 185 4.70 -0.56 -8.46
C ILE A 185 4.86 0.92 -8.86
N GLY A 186 5.56 1.73 -8.07
CA GLY A 186 5.88 3.11 -8.44
C GLY A 186 6.64 3.22 -9.77
N SER A 187 7.43 2.20 -10.17
CA SER A 187 8.11 2.21 -11.47
C SER A 187 7.12 2.06 -12.63
N VAL A 188 6.02 1.33 -12.43
CA VAL A 188 4.99 1.09 -13.44
C VAL A 188 4.19 2.38 -13.71
N PHE A 189 4.01 3.23 -12.71
CA PHE A 189 3.49 4.59 -12.94
C PHE A 189 4.42 5.38 -13.88
N GLY A 190 5.74 5.25 -13.68
CA GLY A 190 6.74 5.88 -14.54
C GLY A 190 6.78 5.33 -15.97
N GLU A 191 6.69 4.00 -16.14
CA GLU A 191 6.52 3.32 -17.45
C GLU A 191 5.32 3.87 -18.23
N LYS A 192 4.29 4.30 -17.51
CA LYS A 192 3.05 4.83 -18.09
C LYS A 192 3.02 6.34 -18.27
N ARG A 193 4.06 7.06 -17.84
CA ARG A 193 4.10 8.53 -17.68
C ARG A 193 2.91 9.08 -16.89
N LEU A 194 2.45 8.31 -15.91
CA LEU A 194 1.36 8.67 -15.01
C LEU A 194 1.96 9.11 -13.67
N LYS A 195 1.96 10.41 -13.38
CA LYS A 195 2.54 10.98 -12.16
C LYS A 195 1.64 10.79 -10.94
N ALA A 196 0.32 10.83 -11.14
CA ALA A 196 -0.65 10.68 -10.06
C ALA A 196 -2.04 10.21 -10.52
N ILE A 197 -2.81 9.70 -9.56
CA ILE A 197 -4.25 9.46 -9.64
C ILE A 197 -4.91 10.30 -8.55
N ALA A 198 -5.73 11.27 -8.95
CA ALA A 198 -6.50 12.15 -8.10
C ALA A 198 -7.97 11.72 -8.12
N VAL A 199 -8.55 11.51 -6.95
CA VAL A 199 -9.89 10.91 -6.80
C VAL A 199 -10.74 11.79 -5.91
N ARG A 200 -11.99 12.02 -6.31
CA ARG A 200 -13.02 12.68 -5.50
C ARG A 200 -14.39 12.08 -5.78
N GLY A 201 -15.03 11.49 -4.77
CA GLY A 201 -16.32 10.85 -4.91
C GLY A 201 -17.30 11.30 -3.84
N ILE A 202 -18.58 11.45 -4.22
CA ILE A 202 -19.67 11.78 -3.29
C ILE A 202 -20.89 10.86 -3.45
N GLN A 203 -20.79 9.80 -4.25
CA GLN A 203 -21.89 8.87 -4.47
C GLN A 203 -22.03 7.88 -3.31
N ASP A 204 -23.28 7.56 -3.00
CA ASP A 204 -23.63 6.48 -2.08
C ASP A 204 -23.61 5.12 -2.78
N PHE A 205 -23.56 4.06 -1.98
CA PHE A 205 -23.79 2.68 -2.43
C PHE A 205 -24.71 1.94 -1.45
N LYS A 206 -25.33 0.85 -1.91
CA LYS A 206 -26.41 0.19 -1.18
C LYS A 206 -25.88 -0.85 -0.20
N LEU A 207 -26.39 -0.85 1.03
CA LEU A 207 -26.22 -1.92 2.01
C LEU A 207 -27.49 -2.78 2.07
N ALA A 208 -27.35 -4.10 2.23
CA ALA A 208 -28.50 -5.00 2.31
C ALA A 208 -29.37 -4.72 3.56
N HIS A 209 -28.75 -4.43 4.71
CA HIS A 209 -29.43 -4.23 5.99
C HIS A 209 -28.88 -3.03 6.77
N ALA A 210 -29.11 -1.81 6.28
CA ALA A 210 -28.54 -0.58 6.84
C ALA A 210 -28.85 -0.33 8.34
N SER A 211 -30.05 -0.66 8.83
CA SER A 211 -30.39 -0.47 10.26
C SER A 211 -29.54 -1.35 11.18
N LYS A 212 -29.40 -2.63 10.84
CA LYS A 212 -28.54 -3.58 11.58
C LYS A 212 -27.07 -3.19 11.51
N PHE A 213 -26.63 -2.59 10.40
CA PHE A 213 -25.26 -2.14 10.25
C PHE A 213 -24.88 -1.12 11.32
N VAL A 214 -25.75 -0.14 11.58
CA VAL A 214 -25.53 0.88 12.62
C VAL A 214 -25.33 0.26 14.00
N ASP A 215 -26.11 -0.77 14.35
CA ASP A 215 -25.97 -1.48 15.62
C ASP A 215 -24.61 -2.18 15.75
N ILE A 216 -24.14 -2.84 14.69
CA ILE A 216 -22.85 -3.53 14.66
C ILE A 216 -21.70 -2.53 14.83
N ILE A 217 -21.74 -1.41 14.10
CA ILE A 217 -20.72 -0.36 14.18
C ILE A 217 -20.70 0.27 15.57
N THR A 218 -21.86 0.52 16.17
CA THR A 218 -21.96 1.07 17.54
C THR A 218 -21.31 0.12 18.55
N LYS A 219 -21.59 -1.18 18.47
CA LYS A 219 -20.95 -2.20 19.31
C LYS A 219 -19.44 -2.24 19.09
N ALA A 220 -18.98 -2.15 17.84
CA ALA A 220 -17.57 -2.16 17.51
C ALA A 220 -16.83 -0.97 18.15
N ILE A 221 -17.37 0.24 18.00
CA ILE A 221 -16.80 1.46 18.59
C ILE A 221 -16.75 1.34 20.12
N GLN A 222 -17.79 0.79 20.74
CA GLN A 222 -17.81 0.54 22.17
C GLN A 222 -16.71 -0.44 22.60
N ASN A 223 -16.53 -1.55 21.87
CA ASN A 223 -15.44 -2.49 22.12
C ASN A 223 -14.06 -1.84 22.03
N PHE A 224 -13.82 -0.97 21.03
CA PHE A 224 -12.56 -0.24 20.91
C PHE A 224 -12.33 0.73 22.07
N ARG A 225 -13.39 1.39 22.57
CA ARG A 225 -13.29 2.28 23.73
C ARG A 225 -12.96 1.52 24.99
N ASP A 226 -13.62 0.39 25.22
CA ASP A 226 -13.48 -0.41 26.44
C ASP A 226 -12.14 -1.17 26.49
N ASN A 227 -11.51 -1.42 25.33
CA ASN A 227 -10.23 -2.13 25.22
C ASN A 227 -9.06 -1.23 24.79
N LYS A 228 -9.21 0.09 24.86
CA LYS A 228 -8.27 1.05 24.29
C LYS A 228 -6.83 0.84 24.78
N ASP A 229 -6.65 0.65 26.08
CA ASP A 229 -5.32 0.53 26.68
C ASP A 229 -4.64 -0.77 26.26
N ARG A 230 -5.37 -1.89 26.21
CA ARG A 230 -4.85 -3.18 25.76
C ARG A 230 -4.40 -3.18 24.29
N ILE A 231 -5.10 -2.44 23.43
CA ILE A 231 -4.76 -2.31 22.00
C ILE A 231 -3.48 -1.49 21.83
N TYR A 232 -3.36 -0.37 22.55
CA TYR A 232 -2.14 0.45 22.49
C TYR A 232 -0.95 -0.22 23.20
N GLU A 233 -1.18 -0.93 24.29
CA GLU A 233 -0.17 -1.76 24.96
C GLU A 233 0.33 -2.86 24.04
N GLN A 234 -0.53 -3.55 23.27
CA GLN A 234 -0.06 -4.53 22.29
C GLN A 234 0.81 -3.88 21.20
N MET A 235 0.42 -2.71 20.70
CA MET A 235 1.24 -1.96 19.73
C MET A 235 2.53 -1.38 20.32
N ALA A 236 2.56 -1.09 21.62
CA ALA A 236 3.74 -0.59 22.35
C ALA A 236 4.68 -1.72 22.75
N ASN A 237 4.15 -2.86 23.22
CA ASN A 237 4.90 -4.07 23.57
C ASN A 237 5.65 -4.62 22.36
N ILE A 238 5.09 -4.49 21.15
CA ILE A 238 5.81 -4.73 19.89
C ILE A 238 7.11 -3.94 19.83
N CYS A 239 7.09 -2.67 20.22
CA CYS A 239 8.25 -1.78 20.15
C CYS A 239 9.25 -2.08 21.28
N GLU A 240 8.75 -2.52 22.44
CA GLU A 240 9.56 -2.98 23.58
C GLU A 240 10.22 -4.35 23.33
N GLU A 241 9.52 -5.32 22.72
CA GLU A 241 10.07 -6.63 22.33
C GLU A 241 11.19 -6.51 21.29
N LEU A 242 11.09 -5.50 20.40
CA LEU A 242 12.17 -5.14 19.49
C LEU A 242 13.36 -4.44 20.18
N ASN A 243 13.27 -4.21 21.50
CA ASN A 243 14.26 -3.49 22.31
C ASN A 243 14.63 -2.14 21.66
N LEU A 244 13.63 -1.39 21.18
CA LEU A 244 13.83 -0.09 20.53
C LEU A 244 13.45 1.08 21.46
N PRO A 245 14.28 1.46 22.45
CA PRO A 245 14.08 2.67 23.27
C PRO A 245 14.05 3.99 22.46
N LEU A 246 14.22 3.91 21.14
CA LEU A 246 14.16 5.02 20.20
C LEU A 246 12.73 5.34 19.73
N VAL A 247 11.81 4.36 19.72
CA VAL A 247 10.48 4.54 19.11
C VAL A 247 9.68 5.64 19.82
N GLU A 248 9.70 5.65 21.15
CA GLU A 248 9.04 6.70 21.94
C GLU A 248 9.58 8.09 21.61
N LYS A 249 10.89 8.21 21.32
CA LYS A 249 11.53 9.47 20.96
C LYS A 249 11.17 9.91 19.55
N ILE A 250 11.03 8.99 18.59
CA ILE A 250 10.60 9.28 17.21
C ILE A 250 9.21 9.92 17.23
N TYR A 251 8.28 9.33 17.97
CA TYR A 251 6.90 9.77 18.02
C TYR A 251 6.65 10.86 19.07
N TYR A 252 7.68 11.36 19.74
CA TYR A 252 7.51 12.43 20.71
C TYR A 252 7.02 13.72 20.04
N GLY A 253 5.84 14.18 20.49
CA GLY A 253 5.17 15.37 19.98
C GLY A 253 4.54 15.19 18.59
N SER A 254 4.34 13.95 18.13
CA SER A 254 3.55 13.68 16.92
C SER A 254 2.05 13.64 17.22
N GLU A 255 1.26 13.89 16.18
CA GLU A 255 -0.18 13.73 16.20
C GLU A 255 -0.56 12.36 15.64
N LYS A 256 -1.58 11.73 16.25
CA LYS A 256 -2.17 10.50 15.71
C LYS A 256 -3.03 10.82 14.49
N ARG A 257 -2.92 9.96 13.47
CA ARG A 257 -3.70 9.96 12.24
C ARG A 257 -4.20 8.55 11.95
N GLY A 258 -5.30 8.45 11.21
CA GLY A 258 -5.89 7.18 10.83
C GLY A 258 -6.38 7.18 9.39
N CYS A 259 -6.46 5.98 8.82
CA CYS A 259 -7.23 5.74 7.61
C CYS A 259 -8.71 6.12 7.84
N LEU A 260 -9.48 6.25 6.76
CA LEU A 260 -10.89 6.61 6.85
C LEU A 260 -11.65 5.73 7.86
N GLY A 261 -12.32 6.37 8.83
CA GLY A 261 -13.16 5.68 9.82
C GLY A 261 -12.42 4.76 10.81
N CYS A 262 -11.08 4.78 10.85
CA CYS A 262 -10.31 3.88 11.71
C CYS A 262 -10.31 4.36 13.18
N PRO A 263 -10.77 3.53 14.15
CA PRO A 263 -10.78 3.91 15.56
C PRO A 263 -9.41 3.79 16.25
N ILE A 264 -8.43 3.13 15.62
CA ILE A 264 -7.08 2.91 16.20
C ILE A 264 -6.19 4.14 15.97
N ALA A 265 -6.27 4.77 14.79
CA ALA A 265 -5.41 5.89 14.38
C ALA A 265 -3.92 5.64 14.67
N CYS A 266 -3.37 4.58 14.04
CA CYS A 266 -2.01 4.10 14.29
C CYS A 266 -0.90 4.94 13.64
N LEU A 267 -1.23 5.79 12.67
CA LEU A 267 -0.25 6.59 11.96
C LEU A 267 0.18 7.77 12.82
N GLN A 268 1.44 8.17 12.69
CA GLN A 268 2.01 9.30 13.40
C GLN A 268 2.44 10.36 12.38
N GLN A 269 2.12 11.62 12.66
CA GLN A 269 2.43 12.74 11.77
C GLN A 269 3.04 13.89 12.57
N LYS A 270 4.05 14.56 12.02
CA LYS A 270 4.68 15.75 12.60
C LYS A 270 4.94 16.77 11.50
N GLN A 271 4.48 18.01 11.70
CA GLN A 271 4.62 19.09 10.70
C GLN A 271 4.12 18.67 9.30
N GLU A 272 2.97 18.01 9.25
CA GLU A 272 2.33 17.50 8.02
C GLU A 272 3.06 16.35 7.32
N GLU A 273 4.19 15.87 7.83
CA GLU A 273 4.87 14.68 7.32
C GLU A 273 4.57 13.46 8.19
N PHE A 274 4.26 12.33 7.55
CA PHE A 274 4.14 11.06 8.26
C PHE A 274 5.50 10.63 8.78
N LEU A 275 5.51 10.03 9.98
CA LEU A 275 6.71 9.44 10.56
C LEU A 275 6.84 7.98 10.09
N PRO A 276 8.07 7.42 10.11
CA PRO A 276 8.28 6.05 9.67
C PRO A 276 7.41 5.07 10.47
N HIS A 277 6.73 4.16 9.77
CA HIS A 277 6.00 3.07 10.41
C HIS A 277 6.97 2.15 11.17
N PHE A 278 6.48 1.44 12.19
CA PHE A 278 7.34 0.59 13.02
C PHE A 278 8.16 -0.40 12.20
N THR A 279 7.63 -0.88 11.08
CA THR A 279 8.38 -1.82 10.27
C THR A 279 9.51 -1.18 9.48
N THR A 280 9.31 0.06 9.03
CA THR A 280 10.40 0.84 8.46
C THR A 280 11.52 1.02 9.48
N LEU A 281 11.17 1.34 10.73
CA LEU A 281 12.14 1.44 11.83
C LEU A 281 12.89 0.12 12.02
N PHE A 282 12.18 -0.99 12.07
CA PHE A 282 12.75 -2.32 12.21
C PHE A 282 13.72 -2.69 11.08
N CYS A 283 13.36 -2.44 9.82
CA CYS A 283 14.24 -2.74 8.69
C CYS A 283 15.51 -1.86 8.69
N LEU A 284 15.37 -0.57 8.98
CA LEU A 284 16.51 0.36 9.05
C LEU A 284 17.45 0.01 10.21
N THR A 285 16.91 -0.44 11.35
CA THR A 285 17.74 -0.83 12.50
C THR A 285 18.35 -2.22 12.31
N HIS A 286 17.55 -3.23 12.00
CA HIS A 286 17.97 -4.63 12.00
C HIS A 286 18.77 -5.01 10.76
N LEU A 287 18.41 -4.50 9.57
CA LEU A 287 19.13 -4.83 8.34
C LEU A 287 20.32 -3.90 8.07
N LEU A 288 20.16 -2.61 8.39
CA LEU A 288 21.16 -1.59 8.05
C LEU A 288 21.99 -1.13 9.26
N GLY A 289 21.63 -1.51 10.49
CA GLY A 289 22.40 -1.16 11.69
C GLY A 289 22.32 0.32 12.06
N LEU A 290 21.23 1.00 11.70
CA LEU A 290 21.00 2.40 12.06
C LEU A 290 20.32 2.46 13.43
N TYR A 291 21.03 2.95 14.45
CA TYR A 291 20.53 3.02 15.82
C TYR A 291 20.40 4.46 16.34
N ARG A 292 20.83 5.47 15.58
CA ARG A 292 20.61 6.87 15.97
C ARG A 292 19.32 7.37 15.33
N LEU A 293 18.53 8.09 16.13
CA LEU A 293 17.26 8.66 15.71
C LEU A 293 17.42 9.53 14.46
N GLU A 294 18.44 10.37 14.47
CA GLU A 294 18.73 11.33 13.42
C GLU A 294 19.06 10.63 12.11
N GLU A 295 19.78 9.50 12.16
CA GLU A 295 20.13 8.70 10.98
C GLU A 295 18.89 8.07 10.33
N ILE A 296 18.03 7.47 11.15
CA ILE A 296 16.79 6.83 10.70
C ILE A 296 15.90 7.87 10.01
N LEU A 297 15.73 9.04 10.62
CA LEU A 297 14.91 10.12 10.06
C LEU A 297 15.52 10.66 8.76
N VAL A 298 16.83 10.85 8.69
CA VAL A 298 17.49 11.30 7.46
C VAL A 298 17.23 10.35 6.30
N ILE A 299 17.40 9.04 6.51
CA ILE A 299 17.14 8.03 5.46
C ILE A 299 15.66 7.99 5.11
N TYR A 300 14.77 8.03 6.11
CA TYR A 300 13.33 8.01 5.85
C TYR A 300 12.84 9.25 5.09
N HIS A 301 13.26 10.45 5.46
CA HIS A 301 12.89 11.67 4.74
C HIS A 301 13.46 11.67 3.31
N LEU A 302 14.64 11.08 3.09
CA LEU A 302 15.18 10.90 1.75
C LEU A 302 14.31 9.92 0.92
N CYS A 303 13.87 8.82 1.53
CA CYS A 303 12.93 7.89 0.92
C CYS A 303 11.61 8.57 0.57
N LEU A 304 11.03 9.33 1.51
CA LEU A 304 9.82 10.08 1.29
C LEU A 304 10.01 11.07 0.13
N LYS A 305 11.06 11.90 0.17
CA LYS A 305 11.34 12.89 -0.89
C LYS A 305 11.45 12.25 -2.28
N LYS A 306 12.11 11.11 -2.41
CA LYS A 306 12.28 10.40 -3.69
C LYS A 306 11.11 9.49 -4.05
N GLY A 307 10.21 9.17 -3.13
CA GLY A 307 9.20 8.14 -3.31
C GLY A 307 9.80 6.73 -3.40
N ILE A 308 10.70 6.40 -2.46
CA ILE A 308 11.36 5.09 -2.36
C ILE A 308 10.74 4.30 -1.20
N ASP A 309 10.50 3.01 -1.42
CA ASP A 309 10.09 2.09 -0.37
C ASP A 309 11.28 1.83 0.59
N PRO A 310 11.21 2.26 1.85
CA PRO A 310 12.34 2.13 2.77
C PRO A 310 12.60 0.68 3.20
N ILE A 311 11.61 -0.20 3.10
CA ILE A 311 11.79 -1.64 3.33
C ILE A 311 12.52 -2.25 2.14
N ALA A 312 12.05 -2.00 0.91
CA ALA A 312 12.71 -2.52 -0.28
C ALA A 312 14.15 -2.01 -0.38
N LEU A 313 14.38 -0.74 -0.04
CA LEU A 313 15.70 -0.14 0.12
C LEU A 313 16.57 -0.95 1.08
N SER A 314 16.05 -1.26 2.27
CA SER A 314 16.82 -1.96 3.31
C SER A 314 17.24 -3.35 2.85
N VAL A 315 16.35 -4.08 2.17
CA VAL A 315 16.66 -5.41 1.63
C VAL A 315 17.65 -5.32 0.45
N ALA A 316 17.47 -4.34 -0.45
CA ALA A 316 18.39 -4.15 -1.57
C ALA A 316 19.79 -3.74 -1.11
N ALA A 317 19.90 -2.80 -0.16
CA ALA A 317 21.17 -2.41 0.45
C ALA A 317 21.84 -3.60 1.14
N ARG A 318 21.07 -4.47 1.78
CA ARG A 318 21.60 -5.70 2.39
C ARG A 318 22.17 -6.67 1.36
N CYS A 319 21.49 -6.85 0.23
CA CYS A 319 22.04 -7.60 -0.91
C CYS A 319 23.33 -6.95 -1.44
N VAL A 320 23.37 -5.63 -1.62
CA VAL A 320 24.59 -4.92 -2.07
C VAL A 320 25.75 -5.14 -1.09
N ILE A 321 25.53 -5.04 0.22
CA ILE A 321 26.56 -5.32 1.24
C ILE A 321 27.08 -6.76 1.10
N GLU A 322 26.21 -7.73 0.84
CA GLU A 322 26.62 -9.12 0.63
C GLU A 322 27.47 -9.28 -0.64
N LEU A 323 27.11 -8.60 -1.73
CA LEU A 323 27.89 -8.60 -2.96
C LEU A 323 29.28 -7.98 -2.77
N VAL A 324 29.38 -6.89 -2.01
CA VAL A 324 30.66 -6.27 -1.64
C VAL A 324 31.51 -7.24 -0.81
N LYS A 325 30.93 -7.92 0.18
CA LYS A 325 31.63 -8.93 1.00
C LYS A 325 32.17 -10.09 0.17
N GLN A 326 31.41 -10.54 -0.84
CA GLN A 326 31.82 -11.59 -1.76
C GLN A 326 32.81 -11.09 -2.84
N GLY A 327 33.11 -9.79 -2.88
CA GLY A 327 33.96 -9.18 -3.91
C GLY A 327 33.35 -9.18 -5.32
N LYS A 328 32.03 -9.38 -5.42
CA LYS A 328 31.27 -9.41 -6.69
C LYS A 328 30.98 -8.01 -7.25
N VAL A 329 31.05 -6.98 -6.41
CA VAL A 329 30.83 -5.56 -6.74
C VAL A 329 31.98 -4.75 -6.17
N LYS A 330 32.51 -3.78 -6.93
CA LYS A 330 33.65 -2.92 -6.54
C LYS A 330 33.35 -1.42 -6.63
N GLU A 331 32.22 -1.07 -7.23
CA GLU A 331 31.72 0.28 -7.44
C GLU A 331 31.31 0.96 -6.13
N THR A 332 31.14 0.18 -5.06
CA THR A 332 30.82 0.66 -3.72
C THR A 332 31.54 -0.16 -2.66
N SER A 333 31.74 0.44 -1.49
CA SER A 333 32.27 -0.20 -0.28
C SER A 333 31.25 -0.21 0.86
N LEU A 334 29.96 -0.15 0.54
CA LEU A 334 28.86 -0.05 1.50
C LEU A 334 28.96 -1.12 2.61
N LYS A 335 28.75 -0.69 3.85
CA LYS A 335 28.74 -1.55 5.04
C LYS A 335 27.49 -1.31 5.88
N ILE A 336 27.23 -2.23 6.81
CA ILE A 336 26.23 -2.01 7.86
C ILE A 336 26.64 -0.76 8.65
N GLY A 337 25.69 0.12 8.93
CA GLY A 337 25.89 1.37 9.65
C GLY A 337 26.50 2.50 8.81
N ASP A 338 26.76 2.28 7.52
CA ASP A 338 27.34 3.28 6.61
C ASP A 338 26.25 4.21 6.04
N ILE A 339 25.86 5.21 6.82
CA ILE A 339 24.84 6.18 6.41
C ILE A 339 25.25 7.00 5.19
N GLU A 340 26.51 7.46 5.11
CA GLU A 340 26.98 8.28 4.00
C GLU A 340 27.00 7.47 2.70
N GLY A 341 27.51 6.24 2.74
CA GLY A 341 27.44 5.32 1.62
C GLY A 341 26.01 5.05 1.16
N LEU A 342 25.08 4.89 2.11
CA LEU A 342 23.67 4.67 1.81
C LEU A 342 23.02 5.90 1.15
N ILE A 343 23.25 7.11 1.67
CA ILE A 343 22.74 8.36 1.09
C ILE A 343 23.26 8.53 -0.34
N ASN A 344 24.54 8.27 -0.57
CA ASN A 344 25.15 8.37 -1.90
C ASN A 344 24.47 7.42 -2.89
N LEU A 345 24.27 6.15 -2.51
CA LEU A 345 23.63 5.16 -3.38
C LEU A 345 22.14 5.41 -3.61
N ILE A 346 21.43 6.02 -2.66
CA ILE A 346 20.03 6.43 -2.84
C ILE A 346 19.92 7.65 -3.78
N THR A 347 20.94 8.51 -3.77
CA THR A 347 20.95 9.75 -4.56
C THR A 347 21.40 9.50 -6.00
N ASP A 348 22.31 8.56 -6.20
CA ASP A 348 22.79 8.14 -7.51
C ASP A 348 21.78 7.21 -8.20
N HIS A 349 21.07 7.74 -9.19
CA HIS A 349 20.06 7.03 -9.96
C HIS A 349 20.60 5.81 -10.72
N ASP A 350 21.89 5.81 -11.06
CA ASP A 350 22.56 4.72 -11.77
C ASP A 350 23.10 3.66 -10.81
N SER A 351 22.94 3.85 -9.49
CA SER A 351 23.47 2.90 -8.52
C SER A 351 22.76 1.55 -8.58
N LEU A 352 23.52 0.49 -8.28
CA LEU A 352 23.03 -0.89 -8.20
C LEU A 352 21.82 -1.05 -7.26
N LEU A 353 21.65 -0.14 -6.29
CA LEU A 353 20.55 -0.14 -5.35
C LEU A 353 19.19 -0.07 -6.07
N HIS A 354 19.11 0.75 -7.12
CA HIS A 354 17.86 0.97 -7.87
C HIS A 354 17.46 -0.21 -8.75
N LYS A 355 18.32 -1.23 -8.92
CA LYS A 355 17.93 -2.52 -9.54
C LYS A 355 16.99 -3.32 -8.63
N GLY A 356 17.03 -3.10 -7.33
CA GLY A 356 16.23 -3.82 -6.33
C GLY A 356 16.76 -5.22 -6.03
N ALA A 357 16.37 -5.75 -4.88
CA ALA A 357 16.94 -6.98 -4.34
C ALA A 357 16.70 -8.22 -5.21
N ALA A 358 15.51 -8.37 -5.80
CA ALA A 358 15.17 -9.53 -6.62
C ALA A 358 16.03 -9.63 -7.89
N ARG A 359 16.24 -8.52 -8.61
CA ARG A 359 17.10 -8.48 -9.80
C ARG A 359 18.56 -8.70 -9.44
N LEU A 360 19.05 -8.05 -8.38
CA LEU A 360 20.41 -8.27 -7.87
C LEU A 360 20.62 -9.74 -7.48
N ALA A 361 19.63 -10.36 -6.85
CA ALA A 361 19.71 -11.73 -6.41
C ALA A 361 19.87 -12.70 -7.59
N GLN A 362 19.07 -12.51 -8.64
CA GLN A 362 19.19 -13.31 -9.86
C GLN A 362 20.48 -13.03 -10.63
N GLU A 363 20.84 -11.75 -10.84
CA GLU A 363 21.99 -11.35 -11.65
C GLU A 363 23.32 -11.85 -11.06
N TYR A 364 23.43 -11.85 -9.72
CA TYR A 364 24.66 -12.22 -9.02
C TYR A 364 24.62 -13.60 -8.35
N ASN A 365 23.57 -14.39 -8.59
CA ASN A 365 23.37 -15.72 -8.02
C ASN A 365 23.45 -15.72 -6.47
N ILE A 366 22.62 -14.89 -5.82
CA ILE A 366 22.47 -14.81 -4.35
C ILE A 366 21.01 -15.00 -3.89
N GLU A 367 20.19 -15.73 -4.66
CA GLU A 367 18.76 -15.95 -4.41
C GLU A 367 18.49 -16.61 -3.06
N GLU A 368 19.32 -17.55 -2.64
CA GLU A 368 19.17 -18.20 -1.34
C GLU A 368 19.42 -17.22 -0.18
N TYR A 369 20.37 -16.28 -0.35
CA TYR A 369 20.59 -15.22 0.63
C TYR A 369 19.38 -14.27 0.68
N PHE A 370 18.86 -13.85 -0.48
CA PHE A 370 17.69 -12.99 -0.57
C PHE A 370 16.44 -13.63 0.06
N LYS A 371 16.16 -14.91 -0.22
CA LYS A 371 15.08 -15.67 0.43
C LYS A 371 15.29 -15.76 1.94
N GLY A 372 16.53 -15.98 2.39
CA GLY A 372 16.90 -16.00 3.81
C GLY A 372 16.57 -14.69 4.52
N LEU A 373 16.89 -13.54 3.92
CA LEU A 373 16.54 -12.22 4.46
C LEU A 373 15.03 -12.02 4.60
N LYS A 374 14.26 -12.37 3.56
CA LYS A 374 12.79 -12.27 3.61
C LYS A 374 12.22 -13.14 4.73
N LYS A 375 12.72 -14.36 4.86
CA LYS A 375 12.31 -15.30 5.91
C LYS A 375 12.60 -14.74 7.31
N GLU A 376 13.80 -14.20 7.53
CA GLU A 376 14.18 -13.59 8.82
C GLU A 376 13.27 -12.41 9.19
N LEU A 377 13.01 -11.50 8.23
CA LEU A 377 12.08 -10.39 8.45
C LEU A 377 10.69 -10.88 8.85
N ASN A 378 10.19 -11.90 8.14
CA ASN A 378 8.88 -12.47 8.38
C ASN A 378 8.76 -13.16 9.75
N GLU A 379 9.81 -13.88 10.17
CA GLU A 379 9.86 -14.53 11.47
C GLU A 379 9.87 -13.49 12.62
N HIS A 380 10.68 -12.42 12.51
CA HIS A 380 10.76 -11.38 13.54
C HIS A 380 9.50 -10.51 13.63
N LEU A 381 8.92 -10.14 12.50
CA LEU A 381 7.66 -9.40 12.47
C LEU A 381 6.47 -10.32 12.77
N GLY A 382 6.68 -11.63 12.73
CA GLY A 382 5.76 -12.64 13.19
C GLY A 382 5.45 -12.54 14.69
N ILE A 383 6.45 -12.14 15.46
CA ILE A 383 6.37 -11.99 16.92
C ILE A 383 5.48 -10.78 17.27
N ILE A 384 5.57 -9.71 16.47
CA ILE A 384 4.86 -8.44 16.66
C ILE A 384 3.34 -8.61 16.80
N PHE A 385 2.70 -9.45 15.99
CA PHE A 385 1.23 -9.53 15.99
C PHE A 385 0.65 -10.40 17.12
N GLY A 386 1.49 -11.05 17.94
CA GLY A 386 1.10 -11.86 19.10
C GLY A 386 0.30 -13.15 18.82
N ASN A 387 -0.44 -13.20 17.71
CA ASN A 387 -1.20 -14.36 17.22
C ASN A 387 -1.13 -14.43 15.68
N LEU A 388 0.11 -14.54 15.18
CA LEU A 388 0.40 -14.48 13.75
C LEU A 388 -0.34 -15.52 12.93
N ASN A 389 -0.54 -16.71 13.48
CA ASN A 389 -1.22 -17.80 12.77
C ASN A 389 -2.65 -17.39 12.39
N GLN A 390 -3.40 -16.77 13.30
CA GLN A 390 -4.76 -16.33 13.01
C GLN A 390 -4.80 -15.16 12.03
N VAL A 391 -3.86 -14.22 12.13
CA VAL A 391 -3.77 -13.08 11.20
C VAL A 391 -3.39 -13.57 9.81
N ASN A 392 -2.35 -14.40 9.68
CA ASN A 392 -1.90 -14.95 8.40
C ASN A 392 -2.98 -15.83 7.75
N GLU A 393 -3.67 -16.67 8.53
CA GLU A 393 -4.78 -17.50 8.04
C GLU A 393 -5.93 -16.67 7.47
N LYS A 394 -6.10 -15.42 7.89
CA LYS A 394 -7.24 -14.57 7.51
C LYS A 394 -6.85 -13.36 6.69
N MET A 395 -5.55 -13.11 6.49
CA MET A 395 -5.06 -11.87 5.88
C MET A 395 -5.61 -11.68 4.46
N HIS A 396 -5.62 -12.75 3.66
CA HIS A 396 -6.19 -12.75 2.32
C HIS A 396 -7.70 -12.42 2.32
N ILE A 397 -8.45 -12.88 3.32
CA ILE A 397 -9.88 -12.57 3.48
C ILE A 397 -10.04 -11.09 3.87
N LEU A 398 -9.27 -10.62 4.85
CA LEU A 398 -9.34 -9.23 5.32
C LEU A 398 -9.01 -8.25 4.20
N ASP A 399 -7.97 -8.54 3.42
CA ASP A 399 -7.59 -7.75 2.25
C ASP A 399 -8.70 -7.71 1.19
N ALA A 400 -9.30 -8.87 0.86
CA ALA A 400 -10.42 -8.93 -0.07
C ALA A 400 -11.68 -8.19 0.42
N LEU A 401 -11.85 -8.10 1.74
CA LEU A 401 -12.88 -7.27 2.37
C LEU A 401 -12.50 -5.79 2.43
N GLY A 402 -11.22 -5.43 2.25
CA GLY A 402 -10.69 -4.07 2.35
C GLY A 402 -10.44 -3.63 3.79
N ILE A 403 -10.23 -4.59 4.71
CA ILE A 403 -10.11 -4.40 6.15
C ILE A 403 -8.64 -4.45 6.59
N CYS A 404 -8.21 -3.45 7.37
CA CYS A 404 -6.91 -3.46 8.05
C CYS A 404 -6.82 -4.58 9.09
N PRO A 405 -5.77 -5.42 9.13
CA PRO A 405 -5.67 -6.50 10.12
C PRO A 405 -5.58 -6.03 11.57
N TYR A 406 -5.07 -4.81 11.85
CA TYR A 406 -4.94 -4.31 13.22
C TYR A 406 -6.28 -4.13 13.95
N ILE A 407 -7.39 -4.02 13.22
CA ILE A 407 -8.70 -3.91 13.84
C ILE A 407 -9.14 -5.18 14.56
N LEU A 408 -8.55 -6.35 14.27
CA LEU A 408 -8.86 -7.60 14.97
C LEU A 408 -8.62 -7.51 16.49
N LEU A 409 -7.79 -6.55 16.94
CA LEU A 409 -7.55 -6.31 18.36
C LEU A 409 -8.80 -5.80 19.12
N GLY A 410 -9.75 -5.16 18.42
CA GLY A 410 -11.01 -4.66 19.01
C GLY A 410 -12.28 -5.02 18.22
N PHE A 411 -12.14 -5.66 17.07
CA PHE A 411 -13.22 -6.06 16.17
C PHE A 411 -13.01 -7.52 15.74
N PRO A 412 -13.51 -8.47 16.54
CA PRO A 412 -13.33 -9.90 16.28
C PRO A 412 -13.86 -10.33 14.93
N PHE A 413 -13.26 -11.38 14.37
CA PHE A 413 -13.62 -11.87 13.04
C PHE A 413 -15.09 -12.30 12.90
N GLU A 414 -15.74 -12.78 13.97
CA GLU A 414 -17.18 -13.07 13.95
C GLU A 414 -18.03 -11.81 13.70
N MET A 415 -17.63 -10.65 14.24
CA MET A 415 -18.29 -9.38 13.93
C MET A 415 -18.03 -8.95 12.49
N ILE A 416 -16.86 -9.26 11.93
CA ILE A 416 -16.57 -9.04 10.50
C ILE A 416 -17.52 -9.86 9.62
N LYS A 417 -17.76 -11.13 9.95
CA LYS A 417 -18.73 -11.98 9.23
C LYS A 417 -20.15 -11.46 9.33
N GLU A 418 -20.59 -11.06 10.52
CA GLU A 418 -21.89 -10.43 10.73
C GLU A 418 -22.02 -9.14 9.90
N THR A 419 -20.95 -8.35 9.84
CA THR A 419 -20.88 -7.12 9.03
C THR A 419 -20.97 -7.44 7.54
N PHE A 420 -20.20 -8.41 7.05
CA PHE A 420 -20.26 -8.85 5.67
C PHE A 420 -21.69 -9.24 5.29
N LYS A 421 -22.33 -10.09 6.09
CA LYS A 421 -23.72 -10.51 5.88
C LYS A 421 -24.70 -9.34 5.89
N THR A 422 -24.48 -8.37 6.76
CA THR A 422 -25.32 -7.18 6.86
C THR A 422 -25.16 -6.24 5.67
N VAL A 423 -23.94 -6.15 5.12
CA VAL A 423 -23.62 -5.32 3.97
C VAL A 423 -24.07 -5.97 2.67
N THR A 424 -23.79 -7.26 2.46
CA THR A 424 -24.01 -7.96 1.18
C THR A 424 -25.31 -8.74 1.13
N GLY A 425 -25.87 -9.10 2.28
CA GLY A 425 -27.00 -10.03 2.41
C GLY A 425 -26.59 -11.51 2.28
N LYS A 426 -25.29 -11.82 2.28
CA LYS A 426 -24.73 -13.16 2.00
C LYS A 426 -23.86 -13.67 3.14
N GLU A 427 -23.74 -14.99 3.26
CA GLU A 427 -22.77 -15.60 4.18
C GLU A 427 -21.37 -15.53 3.59
N LEU A 428 -20.36 -15.31 4.44
CA LEU A 428 -18.96 -15.32 4.02
C LEU A 428 -18.47 -16.78 3.93
N ASP A 429 -18.15 -17.24 2.74
CA ASP A 429 -17.58 -18.59 2.52
C ASP A 429 -16.05 -18.55 2.69
N GLU A 430 -15.60 -18.69 3.95
CA GLU A 430 -14.18 -18.72 4.31
C GLU A 430 -13.42 -19.85 3.59
N GLY A 431 -14.05 -21.02 3.42
CA GLY A 431 -13.42 -22.19 2.81
C GLY A 431 -13.14 -21.99 1.33
N SER A 432 -14.11 -21.42 0.60
CA SER A 432 -13.95 -21.07 -0.80
C SER A 432 -12.89 -19.98 -1.00
N LEU A 433 -12.91 -18.92 -0.19
CA LEU A 433 -11.91 -17.85 -0.25
C LEU A 433 -10.50 -18.33 0.07
N LYS A 434 -10.35 -19.29 1.00
CA LYS A 434 -9.06 -19.91 1.30
C LYS A 434 -8.53 -20.71 0.10
N ASN A 435 -9.38 -21.46 -0.57
CA ASN A 435 -9.01 -22.26 -1.75
C ASN A 435 -8.73 -21.41 -3.00
N ARG A 436 -9.39 -20.25 -3.10
CA ARG A 436 -9.19 -19.24 -4.15
C ARG A 436 -8.10 -18.24 -3.79
N GLY A 437 -7.70 -18.24 -2.52
CA GLY A 437 -6.51 -17.62 -2.00
C GLY A 437 -5.38 -17.96 -2.94
N LEU A 438 -4.85 -16.94 -3.61
CA LEU A 438 -3.76 -17.17 -4.53
C LEU A 438 -2.62 -17.83 -3.74
N LYS A 439 -1.95 -18.83 -4.31
CA LYS A 439 -0.87 -19.59 -3.63
C LYS A 439 0.24 -18.67 -3.06
N TRP A 440 0.48 -17.52 -3.69
CA TRP A 440 1.41 -16.47 -3.23
C TRP A 440 0.86 -15.57 -2.11
N MET A 441 -0.42 -15.71 -1.75
CA MET A 441 -0.99 -15.16 -0.52
C MET A 441 -0.85 -16.10 0.69
N GLU A 442 -0.46 -17.37 0.49
CA GLU A 442 -0.03 -18.21 1.61
C GLU A 442 1.36 -17.76 2.11
N ASP A 443 2.15 -17.13 1.23
CA ASP A 443 3.37 -16.38 1.53
C ASP A 443 3.10 -14.91 1.92
N TYR A 444 1.84 -14.53 2.17
CA TYR A 444 1.45 -13.18 2.60
C TYR A 444 1.86 -12.92 4.03
N THR A 445 3.12 -12.61 4.21
CA THR A 445 3.60 -11.93 5.39
C THR A 445 3.50 -10.43 5.15
N VAL A 446 3.66 -9.64 6.21
CA VAL A 446 3.64 -8.16 6.14
C VAL A 446 4.69 -7.60 5.17
N PHE A 447 5.63 -8.45 4.70
CA PHE A 447 6.70 -8.13 3.75
C PHE A 447 6.71 -9.10 2.59
N ARG A 448 6.15 -8.66 1.46
CA ARG A 448 6.34 -9.32 0.17
C ARG A 448 7.69 -8.96 -0.45
#